data_AF-A0A968QNU9-F1
#
_entry.id   AF-A0A968QNU9-F1
#
_cell.length_a   1.000
_cell.length_b   1.000
_cell.length_c   1.000
_cell.angle_alpha   90.00
_cell.angle_beta   90.00
_cell.angle_gamma   90.00
#
_symmetry.space_group_name_H-M   'P 1'
#
loop_
_entity.id
_entity.type
_entity.pdbx_description
1 polymer ?
#
loop_
_entity_poly.entity_id
_entity_poly.type
_entity_poly.pdbx_seq_one_letter_code
_entity_poly.pdbx_strand_id
1 'polypeptide(L)' 'INNCSGFSPYCGVMIESHLVEGNQSIPPDGKPLVRGQSVTDACVNWETTQRMLDDLANAVAQGRSKVKQSVPSVAKS' A
#
# COMPACT_ATOMS: atom_id res chain seq x y z
N ILE A 1 0.62 -0.27 16.30
CA ILE A 1 0.68 -1.27 15.20
C ILE A 1 0.44 -2.72 15.68
N ASN A 2 0.06 -2.96 16.95
CA ASN A 2 0.13 -4.31 17.53
C ASN A 2 -1.21 -5.06 17.58
N ASN A 3 -1.85 -5.35 16.44
CA ASN A 3 -2.86 -6.40 16.41
C ASN A 3 -2.92 -7.11 15.06
N CYS A 4 -2.14 -8.18 14.94
CA CYS A 4 -2.06 -9.04 13.75
C CYS A 4 -2.69 -10.40 14.10
N SER A 5 -3.99 -10.43 14.33
CA SER A 5 -4.73 -11.61 14.77
C SER A 5 -5.08 -12.55 13.61
N GLY A 6 -4.06 -13.12 12.95
CA GLY A 6 -4.26 -14.15 11.92
C GLY A 6 -3.02 -14.39 11.08
N PHE A 7 -2.11 -15.24 11.60
CA PHE A 7 -1.03 -15.97 10.93
C PHE A 7 -0.62 -15.50 9.51
N SER A 8 -0.20 -14.24 9.38
CA SER A 8 0.50 -13.70 8.22
C SER A 8 1.65 -12.87 8.77
N PRO A 9 2.92 -13.13 8.37
CA PRO A 9 4.07 -12.38 8.87
C PRO A 9 4.07 -10.90 8.44
N TYR A 10 3.16 -10.50 7.55
CA TYR A 10 2.98 -9.14 7.07
C TYR A 10 1.61 -8.62 7.51
N CYS A 11 1.62 -7.65 8.41
CA CYS A 11 0.38 -7.05 8.95
C CYS A 11 -0.20 -5.92 8.09
N GLY A 12 0.63 -5.34 7.23
CA GLY A 12 0.30 -4.20 6.40
C GLY A 12 1.52 -3.71 5.65
N VAL A 13 1.28 -2.77 4.72
CA VAL A 13 2.31 -2.09 3.93
C VAL A 13 2.10 -0.58 4.02
N MET A 14 3.17 0.16 3.81
CA MET A 14 3.16 1.62 3.70
C MET A 14 3.65 2.00 2.31
N ILE A 15 2.97 2.94 1.65
CA ILE A 15 3.29 3.39 0.29
C ILE A 15 3.40 4.91 0.31
N GLU A 16 4.55 5.43 -0.12
CA GLU A 16 4.75 6.87 -0.34
C GLU A 16 4.29 7.23 -1.76
N SER A 17 3.19 7.97 -1.84
CA SER A 17 2.52 8.33 -3.09
C SER A 17 2.18 9.81 -3.14
N HIS A 18 2.16 10.36 -4.35
CA HIS A 18 1.72 11.73 -4.62
C HIS A 18 1.05 11.78 -6.01
N LEU A 19 0.58 12.94 -6.45
CA LEU A 19 -0.10 13.05 -7.75
C LEU A 19 0.88 12.87 -8.90
N VAL A 20 2.05 13.49 -8.77
CA VAL A 20 3.18 13.42 -9.71
C VAL A 20 4.29 12.60 -9.06
N GLU A 21 4.91 11.73 -9.85
CA GLU A 21 6.00 10.88 -9.38
C GLU A 21 7.28 11.65 -9.06
N GLY A 22 8.19 11.01 -8.32
CA GLY A 22 9.48 11.54 -7.96
C GLY A 22 9.42 12.59 -6.86
N ASN A 23 10.45 13.43 -6.81
CA ASN A 23 10.55 14.57 -5.91
C ASN A 23 11.08 15.81 -6.63
N GLN A 24 11.00 16.95 -5.95
CA GLN A 24 11.51 18.24 -6.41
C GLN A 24 12.18 18.98 -5.25
N SER A 25 13.21 19.76 -5.54
CA SER A 25 13.84 20.63 -4.55
C SER A 25 13.12 21.98 -4.46
N ILE A 26 13.14 22.60 -3.29
CA ILE A 26 12.60 23.96 -3.10
C ILE A 26 13.61 24.97 -3.65
N PRO A 27 13.29 25.72 -4.72
CA PRO A 27 14.24 26.64 -5.31
C PRO A 27 14.37 27.92 -4.47
N PRO A 28 15.58 28.47 -4.32
CA PRO A 28 15.83 29.64 -3.46
C PRO A 28 15.26 30.95 -4.01
N ASP A 29 14.93 30.98 -5.31
CA ASP A 29 14.38 32.14 -6.02
C ASP A 29 12.85 32.23 -5.94
N GLY A 30 12.20 31.36 -5.16
CA GLY A 30 10.75 31.37 -4.95
C GLY A 30 9.95 30.96 -6.19
N LYS A 31 10.58 30.31 -7.17
CA LYS A 31 9.87 29.76 -8.32
C LYS A 31 8.77 28.78 -7.89
N PRO A 32 7.63 28.76 -8.62
CA PRO A 32 6.52 27.88 -8.28
C PRO A 32 6.94 26.42 -8.40
N LEU A 33 6.51 25.63 -7.41
CA LEU A 33 6.68 24.18 -7.40
C LEU A 33 5.64 23.50 -8.28
N VAL A 34 5.98 22.31 -8.79
CA VAL A 34 5.02 21.42 -9.43
C VAL A 34 4.03 20.95 -8.38
N ARG A 35 2.76 21.33 -8.55
CA ARG A 35 1.71 20.94 -7.60
C ARG A 35 1.57 19.42 -7.62
N GLY A 36 1.63 18.81 -6.43
CA GLY A 36 1.41 17.38 -6.28
C GLY A 36 2.65 16.51 -6.49
N GLN A 37 3.85 17.10 -6.49
CA GLN A 37 5.12 16.38 -6.48
C GLN A 37 5.83 16.56 -5.12
N SER A 38 6.41 15.49 -4.57
CA SER A 38 7.03 15.50 -3.24
C SER A 38 8.22 16.45 -3.13
N VAL A 39 8.46 17.05 -1.96
CA VAL A 39 9.65 17.87 -1.69
C VAL A 39 10.67 17.17 -0.78
N THR A 40 10.34 15.96 -0.32
CA THR A 40 11.20 15.13 0.52
C THR A 40 11.65 13.92 -0.29
N ASP A 41 11.09 12.75 -0.01
CA ASP A 41 11.39 11.49 -0.65
C ASP A 41 10.58 11.32 -1.94
N ALA A 42 11.10 10.51 -2.85
CA ALA A 42 10.47 10.26 -4.14
C ALA A 42 9.20 9.40 -3.98
N CYS A 43 8.06 9.90 -4.44
CA CYS A 43 6.79 9.19 -4.40
C CYS A 43 6.44 8.55 -5.75
N VAL A 44 5.60 7.51 -5.74
CA VAL A 44 4.91 7.05 -6.96
C VAL A 44 3.74 7.96 -7.31
N ASN A 45 3.36 8.00 -8.60
CA ASN A 45 2.18 8.75 -9.06
C ASN A 45 0.85 8.05 -8.71
N TRP A 46 -0.25 8.75 -8.99
CA TRP A 46 -1.60 8.27 -8.70
C TRP A 46 -1.97 6.98 -9.42
N GLU A 47 -1.65 6.86 -10.71
CA GLU A 47 -2.00 5.68 -11.52
C GLU A 47 -1.29 4.43 -11.02
N THR A 48 -0.06 4.57 -10.54
CA THR A 48 0.68 3.48 -9.91
C THR A 48 0.14 3.15 -8.53
N THR A 49 -0.24 4.16 -7.75
CA THR A 49 -0.87 3.98 -6.44
C THR A 49 -2.16 3.18 -6.54
N GLN A 50 -3.04 3.52 -7.49
CA GLN A 50 -4.29 2.81 -7.69
C GLN A 50 -4.04 1.33 -8.03
N ARG A 51 -3.10 1.06 -8.95
CA ARG A 51 -2.71 -0.32 -9.30
C ARG A 51 -2.19 -1.11 -8.09
N MET A 52 -1.32 -0.50 -7.28
CA MET A 52 -0.79 -1.15 -6.06
C MET A 52 -1.91 -1.49 -5.06
N LEU A 53 -2.92 -0.62 -4.92
CA LEU A 53 -4.06 -0.86 -4.03
C LEU A 53 -4.97 -1.95 -4.58
N ASP A 54 -5.22 -1.97 -5.89
CA ASP A 54 -5.99 -3.02 -6.56
C ASP A 54 -5.30 -4.39 -6.43
N ASP A 55 -3.98 -4.44 -6.66
CA ASP A 55 -3.16 -5.64 -6.51
C ASP A 55 -3.17 -6.14 -5.06
N LEU A 56 -3.04 -5.24 -4.07
CA LEU A 56 -3.14 -5.58 -2.67
C LEU A 56 -4.52 -6.13 -2.31
N ALA A 57 -5.59 -5.51 -2.79
CA ALA A 57 -6.96 -5.97 -2.55
C ALA A 57 -7.18 -7.38 -3.12
N ASN A 58 -6.71 -7.62 -4.35
CA ASN A 58 -6.76 -8.93 -5.00
C ASN A 58 -5.98 -10.00 -4.21
N ALA A 59 -4.76 -9.67 -3.76
CA ALA A 59 -3.93 -10.57 -2.97
C ALA A 59 -4.60 -10.93 -1.63
N VAL A 60 -5.19 -9.95 -0.94
CA VAL A 60 -5.91 -10.17 0.32
C VAL A 60 -7.14 -11.05 0.11
N ALA A 61 -7.92 -10.82 -0.96
CA ALA A 61 -9.10 -11.64 -1.29
C ALA A 61 -8.72 -13.11 -1.57
N GLN A 62 -7.65 -13.33 -2.34
CA GLN A 62 -7.12 -14.66 -2.61
C GLN A 62 -6.60 -15.34 -1.33
N GLY A 63 -5.84 -14.61 -0.50
CA GLY A 63 -5.31 -15.10 0.77
C GLY A 63 -6.40 -15.56 1.73
N ARG A 64 -7.47 -14.77 1.91
CA ARG A 64 -8.63 -15.13 2.74
C ARG A 64 -9.34 -16.39 2.25
N SER A 65 -9.42 -16.58 0.94
CA SER A 65 -10.05 -17.76 0.35
C SER A 65 -9.23 -19.03 0.61
N LYS A 66 -7.90 -18.93 0.57
CA LYS A 66 -6.98 -20.04 0.89
C LYS A 66 -6.99 -20.43 2.37
N VAL A 67 -7.05 -19.45 3.28
CA VAL A 67 -7.15 -19.72 4.74
C VAL A 67 -8.42 -20.49 5.08
N LYS A 68 -9.56 -20.21 4.43
CA LYS A 68 -10.81 -20.95 4.66
C LYS A 68 -10.72 -22.45 4.31
N GLN A 69 -9.79 -22.83 3.43
CA GLN A 69 -9.63 -24.22 2.98
C GLN A 69 -8.65 -25.02 3.85
N SER A 70 -7.79 -24.36 4.63
CA SER A 70 -6.76 -25.00 5.46
C SER A 70 -7.13 -25.15 6.93
N VAL A 71 -8.29 -24.67 7.37
CA VAL A 71 -8.78 -24.92 8.74
C VAL A 71 -9.36 -26.34 8.77
N PRO A 72 -8.79 -27.29 9.56
CA PRO A 72 -9.44 -28.57 9.74
C PRO A 72 -10.81 -28.32 10.39
N SER A 73 -11.84 -28.95 9.84
CA SER A 73 -13.19 -28.99 10.41
C SER A 73 -13.14 -29.61 11.81
N VAL A 74 -12.81 -28.82 12.83
CA VAL A 74 -13.07 -29.17 14.23
C VAL A 74 -14.52 -28.78 14.50
N ALA A 75 -15.27 -29.76 15.00
CA ALA A 75 -16.69 -29.72 15.38
C ALA A 75 -17.70 -29.97 14.25
N LYS A 76 -17.98 -31.25 13.97
CA LYS A 76 -19.36 -31.78 13.98
C LYS A 76 -19.39 -33.21 14.52
N SER A 77 -20.08 -33.33 15.67
CA SER A 77 -20.52 -34.49 16.46
C SER A 77 -19.51 -35.29 17.26
#